data_AF-A0A3M7BJ35-F1
#
_entry.id   AF-A0A3M7BJ35-F1
#
_cell.length_a   1.000
_cell.length_b   1.000
_cell.length_c   1.000
_cell.angle_alpha   90.00
_cell.angle_beta   90.00
_cell.angle_gamma   90.00
#
_symmetry.space_group_name_H-M   'P 1'
#
loop_
_entity.id
_entity.type
_entity.pdbx_description
1 polymer ?
#
loop_
_entity_poly.entity_id
_entity_poly.type
_entity_poly.pdbx_seq_one_letter_code
_entity_poly.pdbx_strand_id
1 'polypeptide(L)'
;MHALAARPRWLIVIVAFAISTTCLYFFWQSPQILHQPPPSVESEGPGSLRSYDSLSRLGPKAACKGPGGYEADYPHAVFDLPNVTYPTPTIGSFEAVGLEESWLTIDQRYGPYGYGEENKAYAYPRVDWNAVDWGQLQSDCFKANEEAYGYAASNLSEPRFRNVKDAEVPVPPHSKTGRQAIILRTWSTYEYHPEDMWNIRSLISEAALATGGEYRVFLLVDMKCENCSDIYTNTTAYDEALTASVPAEFRNIAVLFHPDLQHSWYEKIDDYRPMFQIMQPLQLFAHFYPEYDHFWQFEMDARFLGHVGKMLRAFDAFSRKQPLKQAPERASWAYMPKVHGSYDHFMAMVDKGLKGDATIWGPEKVELIDPIGPKPPVKDPKQDPFEWGVGQDADLLLFGTLNDVRRFESGNDWVFNGYLKGGLRGEYPRYMSVPAQARASWDLLEAVHVAQHKKGLAIASEATLPSFAMWNGLKVIGLPSPKFQFPERDIWELNHVQNGGFPSLMKDGFAYGPGKYRGSSFSFFSRPLSFDWWSSLCDPIFERWMKLPYGKSREDRLVHDHPEYVEVPNEMPFFMQEVDGEVYVPNIMLHPRKSNSYRAPEK
;
A
#
# COMPACT_ATOMS: atom_id res chain seq x y z
N MET A 1 18.01 -14.74 -93.47
CA MET A 1 18.87 -15.92 -93.72
C MET A 1 18.79 -16.83 -92.51
N HIS A 2 18.75 -18.13 -92.75
CA HIS A 2 19.24 -19.25 -91.93
C HIS A 2 19.94 -18.88 -90.61
N ALA A 3 19.90 -19.65 -89.54
CA ALA A 3 19.32 -20.91 -89.15
C ALA A 3 19.82 -21.13 -87.70
N LEU A 4 19.19 -22.06 -86.97
CA LEU A 4 19.81 -23.08 -86.10
C LEU A 4 21.07 -22.70 -85.30
N ALA A 5 21.26 -23.06 -84.03
CA ALA A 5 20.56 -23.84 -83.03
C ALA A 5 21.53 -23.91 -81.83
N ALA A 6 21.01 -24.21 -80.64
CA ALA A 6 21.61 -25.09 -79.62
C ALA A 6 21.70 -24.51 -78.20
N ARG A 7 20.70 -24.93 -77.42
CA ARG A 7 20.78 -25.66 -76.12
C ARG A 7 21.32 -24.96 -74.85
N PRO A 8 20.84 -25.42 -73.67
CA PRO A 8 20.61 -24.56 -72.51
C PRO A 8 21.59 -24.84 -71.35
N ARG A 9 21.64 -23.92 -70.38
CA ARG A 9 21.87 -24.26 -68.96
C ARG A 9 21.49 -23.09 -68.05
N TRP A 10 20.42 -23.34 -67.30
CA TRP A 10 20.09 -22.97 -65.92
C TRP A 10 20.41 -21.57 -65.35
N LEU A 11 19.40 -21.14 -64.58
CA LEU A 11 19.36 -20.14 -63.50
C LEU A 11 18.93 -18.71 -63.86
N ILE A 12 17.76 -18.38 -63.29
CA ILE A 12 17.46 -17.17 -62.50
C ILE A 12 16.83 -15.96 -63.22
N VAL A 13 15.81 -15.41 -62.54
CA VAL A 13 15.24 -14.03 -62.58
C VAL A 13 14.27 -13.73 -63.73
N ILE A 14 12.95 -13.61 -63.48
CA ILE A 14 12.16 -12.56 -62.79
C ILE A 14 12.01 -11.29 -63.66
N VAL A 15 10.79 -10.73 -63.61
CA VAL A 15 10.33 -9.38 -63.99
C VAL A 15 9.67 -9.33 -65.38
N ALA A 16 8.37 -9.64 -65.47
CA ALA A 16 7.22 -8.78 -65.17
C ALA A 16 6.82 -7.87 -66.33
N PHE A 17 5.60 -8.09 -66.84
CA PHE A 17 4.67 -7.01 -67.11
C PHE A 17 3.27 -7.50 -66.71
N ALA A 18 2.91 -7.12 -65.49
CA ALA A 18 1.56 -7.17 -64.96
C ALA A 18 0.76 -5.99 -65.53
N ILE A 19 -0.50 -6.22 -65.91
CA ILE A 19 -1.64 -5.30 -65.79
C ILE A 19 -2.90 -6.02 -66.33
N SER A 20 -3.98 -5.95 -65.54
CA SER A 20 -5.41 -6.05 -65.94
C SER A 20 -6.23 -7.36 -65.87
N THR A 21 -5.98 -8.31 -64.95
CA THR A 21 -7.01 -9.35 -64.65
C THR A 21 -7.01 -9.89 -63.21
N THR A 22 -6.58 -9.09 -62.21
CA THR A 22 -6.57 -9.52 -60.79
C THR A 22 -7.42 -8.60 -59.92
N CYS A 23 -8.75 -8.72 -59.99
CA CYS A 23 -9.67 -8.06 -59.04
C CYS A 23 -10.78 -8.96 -58.47
N LEU A 24 -10.77 -10.28 -58.69
CA LEU A 24 -11.88 -11.15 -58.21
C LEU A 24 -11.45 -12.46 -57.52
N TYR A 25 -10.19 -12.63 -57.11
CA TYR A 25 -9.74 -13.89 -56.46
C TYR A 25 -8.75 -13.71 -55.29
N PHE A 26 -8.68 -12.52 -54.66
CA PHE A 26 -7.81 -12.24 -53.51
C PHE A 26 -8.56 -11.72 -52.27
N PHE A 27 -9.73 -12.30 -52.00
CA PHE A 27 -10.32 -12.27 -50.66
C PHE A 27 -10.64 -13.71 -50.29
N TRP A 28 -9.65 -14.46 -49.82
CA TRP A 28 -9.79 -15.65 -48.96
C TRP A 28 -8.44 -16.37 -48.90
N GLN A 29 -7.53 -15.86 -48.06
CA GLN A 29 -6.48 -16.63 -47.38
C GLN A 29 -5.74 -15.66 -46.45
N SER A 30 -6.43 -15.24 -45.38
CA SER A 30 -5.73 -14.79 -44.18
C SER A 30 -5.01 -15.99 -43.59
N PRO A 31 -3.79 -15.83 -43.02
CA PRO A 31 -3.24 -16.85 -42.17
C PRO A 31 -4.25 -17.06 -41.04
N GLN A 32 -4.68 -18.30 -40.83
CA GLN A 32 -5.39 -18.67 -39.62
C GLN A 32 -4.43 -18.43 -38.45
N ILE A 33 -4.41 -17.19 -37.96
CA ILE A 33 -4.19 -16.93 -36.55
C ILE A 33 -5.25 -17.80 -35.88
N LEU A 34 -4.81 -18.88 -35.23
CA LEU A 34 -5.66 -19.53 -34.26
C LEU A 34 -6.07 -18.44 -33.28
N HIS A 35 -7.27 -17.89 -33.46
CA HIS A 35 -7.99 -17.28 -32.36
C HIS A 35 -8.20 -18.42 -31.37
N GLN A 36 -7.25 -18.58 -30.47
CA GLN A 36 -7.57 -19.14 -29.18
C GLN A 36 -8.71 -18.26 -28.65
N PRO A 37 -9.85 -18.83 -28.24
CA PRO A 37 -10.82 -18.06 -27.48
C PRO A 37 -10.07 -17.40 -26.31
N PRO A 38 -10.46 -16.19 -25.88
CA PRO A 38 -9.91 -15.61 -24.67
C PRO A 38 -9.96 -16.68 -23.57
N PRO A 39 -8.89 -16.84 -22.77
CA PRO A 39 -8.90 -17.80 -21.69
C PRO A 39 -10.19 -17.61 -20.89
N SER A 40 -10.93 -18.69 -20.67
CA SER A 40 -12.10 -18.60 -19.80
C SER A 40 -11.62 -18.11 -18.44
N VAL A 41 -12.36 -17.15 -17.87
CA VAL A 41 -12.19 -16.61 -16.49
C VAL A 41 -12.13 -17.76 -15.45
N GLU A 42 -12.52 -18.96 -15.82
CA GLU A 42 -12.58 -20.16 -14.99
C GLU A 42 -11.22 -20.80 -14.67
N SER A 43 -10.15 -20.59 -15.45
CA SER A 43 -8.96 -21.49 -15.37
C SER A 43 -7.85 -21.15 -14.36
N GLU A 44 -7.86 -20.00 -13.69
CA GLU A 44 -6.75 -19.64 -12.80
C GLU A 44 -7.08 -19.94 -11.32
N GLY A 45 -6.57 -21.06 -10.81
CA GLY A 45 -6.21 -21.10 -9.38
C GLY A 45 -5.03 -20.15 -9.16
N PRO A 46 -4.80 -19.64 -7.94
CA PRO A 46 -3.63 -18.80 -7.71
C PRO A 46 -2.39 -19.62 -8.10
N GLY A 47 -1.69 -19.16 -9.14
CA GLY A 47 -0.50 -19.82 -9.66
C GLY A 47 0.60 -19.89 -8.61
N SER A 48 1.68 -20.61 -8.90
CA SER A 48 2.91 -20.49 -8.10
C SER A 48 3.34 -19.03 -8.00
N LEU A 49 3.88 -18.63 -6.85
CA LEU A 49 4.42 -17.28 -6.63
C LEU A 49 5.28 -16.82 -7.81
N ARG A 50 5.10 -15.57 -8.24
CA ARG A 50 5.90 -14.99 -9.33
C ARG A 50 7.40 -15.03 -9.00
N SER A 51 8.21 -15.44 -9.98
CA SER A 51 9.66 -15.60 -9.80
C SER A 51 10.37 -14.26 -9.59
N TYR A 52 11.41 -14.27 -8.76
CA TYR A 52 12.32 -13.14 -8.50
C TYR A 52 13.45 -13.00 -9.53
N ASP A 53 13.58 -13.92 -10.50
CA ASP A 53 14.73 -13.99 -11.44
C ASP A 53 14.98 -12.67 -12.18
N SER A 54 13.91 -11.96 -12.53
CA SER A 54 13.95 -10.67 -13.21
C SER A 54 14.52 -9.53 -12.37
N LEU A 55 14.41 -9.58 -11.04
CA LEU A 55 14.86 -8.48 -10.18
C LEU A 55 16.39 -8.30 -10.21
N SER A 56 17.13 -9.38 -10.46
CA SER A 56 18.59 -9.34 -10.66
C SER A 56 19.01 -8.54 -11.90
N ARG A 57 18.08 -8.31 -12.83
CA ARG A 57 18.31 -7.58 -14.08
C ARG A 57 17.90 -6.11 -14.00
N LEU A 58 17.40 -5.65 -12.86
CA LEU A 58 17.05 -4.24 -12.70
C LEU A 58 18.29 -3.36 -12.86
N GLY A 59 18.23 -2.43 -13.80
CA GLY A 59 19.27 -1.46 -14.07
C GLY A 59 19.20 -0.22 -13.17
N PRO A 60 20.22 0.65 -13.22
CA PRO A 60 20.13 1.97 -12.62
C PRO A 60 19.02 2.79 -13.28
N LYS A 61 18.18 3.44 -12.46
CA LYS A 61 17.04 4.26 -12.92
C LYS A 61 17.43 5.73 -12.85
N ALA A 62 17.05 6.51 -13.86
CA ALA A 62 17.20 7.95 -13.83
C ALA A 62 15.99 8.60 -13.16
N ALA A 63 16.24 9.63 -12.35
CA ALA A 63 15.17 10.47 -11.81
C ALA A 63 14.44 11.19 -12.95
N CYS A 64 13.13 11.32 -12.80
CA CYS A 64 12.26 11.90 -13.81
C CYS A 64 12.01 13.39 -13.54
N LYS A 65 11.65 14.12 -14.60
CA LYS A 65 11.25 15.52 -14.46
C LYS A 65 9.91 15.62 -13.73
N GLY A 66 9.84 16.56 -12.79
CA GLY A 66 8.63 16.98 -12.10
C GLY A 66 7.78 17.96 -12.91
N PRO A 67 6.66 18.42 -12.34
CA PRO A 67 5.78 19.40 -12.97
C PRO A 67 6.56 20.69 -13.29
N GLY A 68 6.31 21.29 -14.45
CA GLY A 68 7.07 22.47 -14.92
C GLY A 68 8.50 22.18 -15.40
N GLY A 69 8.93 20.91 -15.41
CA GLY A 69 10.24 20.49 -15.92
C GLY A 69 11.39 20.51 -14.90
N TYR A 70 11.09 20.78 -13.63
CA TYR A 70 12.07 20.85 -12.53
C TYR A 70 12.45 19.46 -12.00
N GLU A 71 13.52 19.36 -11.22
CA GLU A 71 13.86 18.12 -10.50
C GLU A 71 12.80 17.80 -9.44
N ALA A 72 12.51 16.51 -9.26
CA ALA A 72 11.46 16.02 -8.38
C ALA A 72 11.96 15.49 -7.02
N ASP A 73 13.27 15.54 -6.73
CA ASP A 73 13.88 15.00 -5.50
C ASP A 73 13.81 16.02 -4.34
N TYR A 74 12.59 16.32 -3.91
CA TYR A 74 12.26 17.07 -2.70
C TYR A 74 11.58 16.14 -1.68
N PRO A 75 11.42 16.51 -0.41
CA PRO A 75 11.94 17.70 0.27
C PRO A 75 13.42 17.57 0.62
N HIS A 76 14.07 18.71 0.86
CA HIS A 76 15.43 18.76 1.40
C HIS A 76 15.36 18.85 2.92
N ALA A 77 15.59 17.73 3.59
CA ALA A 77 15.56 17.66 5.05
C ALA A 77 16.85 18.19 5.68
N VAL A 78 16.76 18.60 6.95
CA VAL A 78 17.89 18.98 7.79
C VAL A 78 18.22 17.84 8.74
N PHE A 79 19.50 17.50 8.89
CA PHE A 79 19.92 16.37 9.73
C PHE A 79 20.31 16.79 11.15
N ASP A 80 20.85 18.00 11.29
CA ASP A 80 21.30 18.54 12.56
C ASP A 80 20.65 19.89 12.84
N LEU A 81 20.03 20.03 14.01
CA LEU A 81 19.55 21.30 14.53
C LEU A 81 20.48 21.77 15.66
N PRO A 82 20.87 23.06 15.72
CA PRO A 82 21.79 23.56 16.73
C PRO A 82 21.28 23.31 18.16
N ASN A 83 22.11 22.66 19.00
CA ASN A 83 21.81 22.34 20.40
C ASN A 83 20.55 21.48 20.62
N VAL A 84 20.12 20.73 19.62
CA VAL A 84 18.96 19.83 19.70
C VAL A 84 19.43 18.38 19.58
N THR A 85 18.98 17.52 20.50
CA THR A 85 19.17 16.07 20.39
C THR A 85 17.97 15.45 19.68
N TYR A 86 18.21 14.54 18.74
CA TYR A 86 17.13 13.86 18.03
C TYR A 86 16.28 13.00 18.98
N PRO A 87 14.94 13.08 18.93
CA PRO A 87 14.09 12.41 19.91
C PRO A 87 13.97 10.92 19.63
N THR A 88 14.06 10.09 20.68
CA THR A 88 13.81 8.65 20.58
C THR A 88 12.31 8.36 20.49
N PRO A 89 11.84 7.61 19.47
CA PRO A 89 10.43 7.21 19.36
C PRO A 89 9.96 6.34 20.53
N THR A 90 8.66 6.41 20.83
CA THR A 90 8.03 5.54 21.83
C THR A 90 7.93 4.10 21.33
N ILE A 91 7.52 3.92 20.08
CA ILE A 91 7.42 2.63 19.38
C ILE A 91 8.20 2.74 18.07
N GLY A 92 8.88 1.67 17.67
CA GLY A 92 9.72 1.66 16.47
C GLY A 92 11.01 2.44 16.64
N SER A 93 11.83 2.47 15.60
CA SER A 93 13.05 3.29 15.57
C SER A 93 13.51 3.54 14.14
N PHE A 94 14.04 4.73 13.89
CA PHE A 94 14.66 5.12 12.62
C PHE A 94 15.75 4.13 12.19
N GLU A 95 16.66 3.78 13.11
CA GLU A 95 17.74 2.81 12.88
C GLU A 95 17.22 1.46 12.38
N ALA A 96 16.25 0.85 13.08
CA ALA A 96 15.76 -0.48 12.73
C ALA A 96 15.21 -0.57 11.30
N VAL A 97 14.42 0.43 10.89
CA VAL A 97 13.87 0.46 9.53
C VAL A 97 14.86 1.01 8.49
N GLY A 98 15.99 1.58 8.93
CA GLY A 98 16.98 2.21 8.05
C GLY A 98 16.53 3.57 7.50
N LEU A 99 15.77 4.33 8.30
CA LEU A 99 15.43 5.72 8.00
C LEU A 99 16.46 6.66 8.62
N GLU A 100 16.74 7.76 7.93
CA GLU A 100 17.58 8.83 8.46
C GLU A 100 16.82 9.64 9.51
N GLU A 101 17.53 10.03 10.56
CA GLU A 101 17.06 10.98 11.55
C GLU A 101 17.15 12.38 10.93
N SER A 102 15.99 12.95 10.60
CA SER A 102 15.92 14.20 9.85
C SER A 102 14.71 15.02 10.25
N TRP A 103 14.85 16.33 10.10
CA TRP A 103 13.90 17.37 10.48
C TRP A 103 13.40 18.11 9.26
N LEU A 104 12.11 18.47 9.28
CA LEU A 104 11.48 19.27 8.25
C LEU A 104 10.57 20.35 8.86
N THR A 105 10.64 21.56 8.31
CA THR A 105 9.59 22.57 8.47
C THR A 105 8.44 22.31 7.51
N ILE A 106 7.30 22.97 7.72
CA ILE A 106 6.15 22.86 6.82
C ILE A 106 6.48 23.38 5.41
N ASP A 107 7.26 24.46 5.32
CA ASP A 107 7.76 25.03 4.07
C ASP A 107 8.72 24.09 3.35
N GLN A 108 9.59 23.39 4.08
CA GLN A 108 10.48 22.38 3.49
C GLN A 108 9.69 21.17 3.00
N ARG A 109 8.67 20.71 3.75
CA ARG A 109 7.87 19.54 3.38
C ARG A 109 6.97 19.81 2.18
N TYR A 110 6.12 20.83 2.26
CA TYR A 110 5.03 21.05 1.31
C TYR A 110 5.23 22.25 0.40
N GLY A 111 6.23 23.10 0.68
CA GLY A 111 6.58 24.22 -0.19
C GLY A 111 6.86 23.78 -1.63
N PRO A 112 7.64 22.72 -1.91
CA PRO A 112 7.83 22.20 -3.28
C PRO A 112 6.53 21.80 -4.01
N TYR A 113 5.44 21.63 -3.27
CA TYR A 113 4.15 21.12 -3.74
C TYR A 113 3.03 22.16 -3.72
N GLY A 114 3.38 23.44 -3.51
CA GLY A 114 2.45 24.57 -3.60
C GLY A 114 2.00 25.16 -2.25
N TYR A 115 2.60 24.77 -1.13
CA TYR A 115 2.36 25.44 0.15
C TYR A 115 3.06 26.80 0.19
N GLY A 116 2.31 27.88 0.44
CA GLY A 116 2.87 29.23 0.56
C GLY A 116 3.20 29.91 -0.78
N GLU A 117 2.72 29.38 -1.90
CA GLU A 117 2.99 29.90 -3.26
C GLU A 117 2.45 31.32 -3.50
N GLU A 118 1.45 31.74 -2.71
CA GLU A 118 0.88 33.08 -2.69
C GLU A 118 1.85 34.12 -2.13
N ASN A 119 2.88 33.71 -1.38
CA ASN A 119 3.88 34.60 -0.83
C ASN A 119 4.83 35.06 -1.95
N LYS A 120 5.15 36.37 -1.97
CA LYS A 120 6.15 36.93 -2.90
C LYS A 120 7.54 36.34 -2.70
N ALA A 121 7.89 35.99 -1.45
CA ALA A 121 9.18 35.40 -1.07
C ALA A 121 9.23 33.86 -1.23
N TYR A 122 8.24 33.25 -1.89
CA TYR A 122 8.20 31.81 -2.13
C TYR A 122 9.48 31.29 -2.80
N ALA A 123 10.08 30.27 -2.19
CA ALA A 123 11.41 29.77 -2.53
C ALA A 123 11.44 28.69 -3.63
N TYR A 124 10.27 28.17 -4.02
CA TYR A 124 10.15 27.06 -4.96
C TYR A 124 9.60 27.50 -6.32
N PRO A 125 9.73 26.67 -7.36
CA PRO A 125 9.11 26.96 -8.64
C PRO A 125 7.58 27.07 -8.53
N ARG A 126 7.02 28.07 -9.19
CA ARG A 126 5.56 28.21 -9.31
C ARG A 126 5.08 27.35 -10.49
N VAL A 127 4.00 26.62 -10.25
CA VAL A 127 3.42 25.66 -11.19
C VAL A 127 1.93 25.99 -11.35
N ASP A 128 1.44 25.96 -12.59
CA ASP A 128 0.00 25.95 -12.83
C ASP A 128 -0.53 24.53 -12.58
N TRP A 129 -0.86 24.24 -11.31
CA TRP A 129 -1.23 22.90 -10.87
C TRP A 129 -2.42 22.33 -11.63
N ASN A 130 -3.43 23.16 -11.96
CA ASN A 130 -4.62 22.71 -12.68
C ASN A 130 -4.33 22.18 -14.09
N ALA A 131 -3.20 22.59 -14.68
CA ALA A 131 -2.77 22.15 -16.01
C ALA A 131 -1.80 20.94 -15.95
N VAL A 132 -1.42 20.47 -14.76
CA VAL A 132 -0.49 19.34 -14.61
C VAL A 132 -1.19 18.03 -14.94
N ASP A 133 -0.58 17.25 -15.84
CA ASP A 133 -0.99 15.87 -16.11
C ASP A 133 -0.11 14.88 -15.33
N TRP A 134 -0.53 14.55 -14.11
CA TRP A 134 0.21 13.63 -13.24
C TRP A 134 0.30 12.20 -13.79
N GLY A 135 -0.72 11.74 -14.51
CA GLY A 135 -0.76 10.43 -15.15
C GLY A 135 0.25 10.32 -16.29
N GLN A 136 0.35 11.36 -17.11
CA GLN A 136 1.34 11.44 -18.19
C GLN A 136 2.76 11.54 -17.64
N LEU A 137 3.02 12.40 -16.64
CA LEU A 137 4.34 12.51 -16.01
C LEU A 137 4.85 11.16 -15.48
N GLN A 138 4.00 10.39 -14.82
CA GLN A 138 4.36 9.05 -14.33
C GLN A 138 4.56 8.05 -15.49
N SER A 139 3.78 8.15 -16.56
CA SER A 139 3.90 7.28 -17.74
C SER A 139 5.19 7.55 -18.51
N ASP A 140 5.52 8.82 -18.73
CA ASP A 140 6.76 9.26 -19.36
C ASP A 140 7.97 8.85 -18.53
N CYS A 141 7.88 9.00 -17.21
CA CYS A 141 8.92 8.58 -16.29
C CYS A 141 9.21 7.09 -16.39
N PHE A 142 8.17 6.25 -16.41
CA PHE A 142 8.35 4.83 -16.58
C PHE A 142 8.86 4.47 -17.98
N LYS A 143 8.33 5.11 -19.02
CA LYS A 143 8.78 4.90 -20.40
C LYS A 143 10.27 5.20 -20.58
N ALA A 144 10.76 6.28 -19.96
CA ALA A 144 12.18 6.63 -19.98
C ALA A 144 13.08 5.62 -19.24
N ASN A 145 12.51 4.80 -18.35
CA ASN A 145 13.23 3.80 -17.55
C ASN A 145 12.86 2.35 -17.92
N GLU A 146 12.08 2.09 -18.97
CA GLU A 146 11.50 0.75 -19.25
C GLU A 146 12.58 -0.34 -19.44
N GLU A 147 13.72 0.01 -20.04
CA GLU A 147 14.87 -0.89 -20.19
C GLU A 147 15.44 -1.30 -18.83
N ALA A 148 15.51 -0.37 -17.87
CA ALA A 148 15.99 -0.65 -16.52
C ALA A 148 15.06 -1.60 -15.75
N TYR A 149 13.78 -1.70 -16.13
CA TYR A 149 12.85 -2.68 -15.57
C TYR A 149 12.82 -4.00 -16.34
N GLY A 150 13.34 -4.03 -17.57
CA GLY A 150 13.21 -5.19 -18.46
C GLY A 150 11.75 -5.55 -18.76
N TYR A 151 10.85 -4.58 -18.64
CA TYR A 151 9.40 -4.73 -18.79
C TYR A 151 8.85 -3.53 -19.55
N ALA A 152 8.16 -3.78 -20.67
CA ALA A 152 7.67 -2.72 -21.55
C ALA A 152 6.54 -1.92 -20.89
N ALA A 153 6.51 -0.61 -21.16
CA ALA A 153 5.44 0.24 -20.68
C ALA A 153 4.08 -0.17 -21.26
N SER A 154 3.13 -0.52 -20.38
CA SER A 154 1.72 -0.66 -20.75
C SER A 154 1.12 0.72 -20.97
N ASN A 155 0.32 0.88 -22.03
CA ASN A 155 -0.48 2.09 -22.17
C ASN A 155 -1.65 2.00 -21.19
N LEU A 156 -1.74 2.95 -20.26
CA LEU A 156 -2.78 3.04 -19.25
C LEU A 156 -3.80 4.13 -19.61
N SER A 157 -4.05 4.33 -20.90
CA SER A 157 -4.93 5.38 -21.41
C SER A 157 -6.40 5.21 -21.04
N GLU A 158 -6.82 3.98 -20.67
CA GLU A 158 -8.21 3.69 -20.31
C GLU A 158 -8.32 2.92 -18.98
N PRO A 159 -9.35 3.22 -18.16
CA PRO A 159 -9.66 2.46 -16.97
C PRO A 159 -10.02 1.01 -17.32
N ARG A 160 -9.41 0.05 -16.62
CA ARG A 160 -9.57 -1.40 -16.91
C ARG A 160 -10.74 -2.08 -16.19
N PHE A 161 -11.35 -1.44 -15.19
CA PHE A 161 -12.44 -2.06 -14.45
C PHE A 161 -13.65 -2.35 -15.33
N ARG A 162 -14.08 -3.60 -15.33
CA ARG A 162 -15.27 -4.10 -16.00
C ARG A 162 -15.96 -5.12 -15.11
N ASN A 163 -17.27 -5.23 -15.23
CA ASN A 163 -18.01 -6.31 -14.56
C ASN A 163 -17.54 -7.67 -15.08
N VAL A 164 -17.66 -8.71 -14.27
CA VAL A 164 -17.11 -10.05 -14.57
C VAL A 164 -17.50 -10.60 -15.96
N LYS A 165 -18.68 -10.25 -16.47
CA LYS A 165 -19.19 -10.72 -17.78
C LYS A 165 -18.55 -10.03 -18.98
N ASP A 166 -18.04 -8.81 -18.77
CA ASP A 166 -17.51 -7.93 -19.82
C ASP A 166 -16.00 -7.74 -19.67
N ALA A 167 -15.37 -8.43 -18.72
CA ALA A 167 -13.99 -8.21 -18.35
C ALA A 167 -13.01 -8.98 -19.24
N GLU A 168 -12.07 -8.24 -19.83
CA GLU A 168 -10.83 -8.79 -20.35
C GLU A 168 -9.73 -8.58 -19.30
N VAL A 169 -9.38 -9.66 -18.59
CA VAL A 169 -8.38 -9.62 -17.52
C VAL A 169 -6.98 -9.70 -18.13
N PRO A 170 -6.07 -8.73 -17.85
CA PRO A 170 -4.71 -8.81 -18.33
C PRO A 170 -3.95 -10.01 -17.75
N VAL A 171 -3.12 -10.66 -18.56
CA VAL A 171 -2.28 -11.77 -18.09
C VAL A 171 -1.18 -11.21 -17.17
N PRO A 172 -0.99 -11.75 -15.96
CA PRO A 172 0.05 -11.29 -15.06
C PRO A 172 1.45 -11.61 -15.62
N PRO A 173 2.45 -10.73 -15.40
CA PRO A 173 3.84 -11.04 -15.72
C PRO A 173 4.30 -12.31 -14.99
N HIS A 174 5.02 -13.21 -15.69
CA HIS A 174 5.53 -14.45 -15.08
C HIS A 174 6.54 -14.23 -13.95
N SER A 175 7.27 -13.12 -14.01
CA SER A 175 8.30 -12.74 -13.04
C SER A 175 8.03 -11.35 -12.49
N LYS A 176 8.52 -11.08 -11.29
CA LYS A 176 8.37 -9.79 -10.60
C LYS A 176 8.93 -8.64 -11.45
N THR A 177 8.19 -7.55 -11.62
CA THR A 177 8.58 -6.43 -12.48
C THR A 177 9.48 -5.41 -11.78
N GLY A 178 9.58 -5.44 -10.45
CA GLY A 178 10.20 -4.41 -9.62
C GLY A 178 9.35 -3.15 -9.47
N ARG A 179 8.10 -3.15 -9.94
CA ARG A 179 7.19 -2.01 -9.86
C ARG A 179 6.13 -2.19 -8.78
N GLN A 180 5.70 -1.08 -8.19
CA GLN A 180 4.69 -1.06 -7.15
C GLN A 180 3.62 -0.01 -7.45
N ALA A 181 2.41 -0.21 -6.92
CA ALA A 181 1.34 0.78 -6.97
C ALA A 181 1.11 1.37 -5.58
N ILE A 182 0.80 2.66 -5.52
CA ILE A 182 0.32 3.36 -4.33
C ILE A 182 -1.13 3.75 -4.60
N ILE A 183 -2.04 3.24 -3.79
CA ILE A 183 -3.48 3.42 -3.93
C ILE A 183 -3.96 4.32 -2.80
N LEU A 184 -4.39 5.52 -3.16
CA LEU A 184 -5.07 6.45 -2.27
C LEU A 184 -6.57 6.28 -2.45
N ARG A 185 -7.27 5.90 -1.39
CA ARG A 185 -8.69 5.61 -1.47
C ARG A 185 -9.53 6.81 -1.08
N THR A 186 -10.43 7.19 -1.98
CA THR A 186 -11.29 8.36 -1.83
C THR A 186 -12.70 8.04 -2.29
N TRP A 187 -13.59 9.02 -2.22
CA TRP A 187 -15.00 8.90 -2.54
C TRP A 187 -15.38 9.98 -3.55
N SER A 188 -16.44 9.75 -4.33
CA SER A 188 -16.94 10.72 -5.31
C SER A 188 -17.39 12.06 -4.70
N THR A 189 -17.65 12.07 -3.39
CA THR A 189 -18.09 13.21 -2.58
C THR A 189 -16.97 13.77 -1.69
N TYR A 190 -15.74 13.28 -1.82
CA TYR A 190 -14.62 13.75 -1.00
C TYR A 190 -14.26 15.20 -1.35
N GLU A 191 -14.25 16.06 -0.34
CA GLU A 191 -13.82 17.45 -0.48
C GLU A 191 -12.30 17.54 -0.31
N TYR A 192 -11.61 17.89 -1.40
CA TYR A 192 -10.16 18.05 -1.43
C TYR A 192 -9.78 19.43 -0.90
N HIS A 193 -9.08 19.47 0.23
CA HIS A 193 -8.52 20.71 0.77
C HIS A 193 -7.08 20.91 0.29
N PRO A 194 -6.54 22.14 0.38
CA PRO A 194 -5.16 22.42 -0.02
C PRO A 194 -4.12 21.44 0.58
N GLU A 195 -4.29 21.04 1.84
CA GLU A 195 -3.42 20.05 2.51
C GLU A 195 -3.42 18.69 1.80
N ASP A 196 -4.57 18.23 1.30
CA ASP A 196 -4.68 16.97 0.55
C ASP A 196 -3.98 17.09 -0.79
N MET A 197 -4.12 18.23 -1.46
CA MET A 197 -3.46 18.51 -2.74
C MET A 197 -1.94 18.43 -2.57
N TRP A 198 -1.36 19.12 -1.57
CA TRP A 198 0.09 19.08 -1.32
C TRP A 198 0.57 17.65 -0.99
N ASN A 199 -0.20 16.91 -0.19
CA ASN A 199 0.13 15.53 0.17
C ASN A 199 0.12 14.61 -1.06
N ILE A 200 -0.91 14.65 -1.92
CA ILE A 200 -0.98 13.85 -3.15
C ILE A 200 0.17 14.20 -4.11
N ARG A 201 0.42 15.50 -4.34
CA ARG A 201 1.53 15.96 -5.19
C ARG A 201 2.88 15.47 -4.69
N SER A 202 3.10 15.48 -3.37
CA SER A 202 4.31 14.97 -2.74
C SER A 202 4.47 13.47 -2.97
N LEU A 203 3.41 12.68 -2.82
CA LEU A 203 3.42 11.24 -3.06
C LEU A 203 3.82 10.91 -4.50
N ILE A 204 3.25 11.60 -5.48
CA ILE A 204 3.55 11.36 -6.89
C ILE A 204 4.99 11.76 -7.20
N SER A 205 5.41 12.96 -6.78
CA SER A 205 6.75 13.47 -7.09
C SER A 205 7.85 12.61 -6.44
N GLU A 206 7.68 12.26 -5.16
CA GLU A 206 8.71 11.59 -4.36
C GLU A 206 8.74 10.09 -4.57
N ALA A 207 7.58 9.45 -4.68
CA ALA A 207 7.51 8.02 -4.85
C ALA A 207 7.54 7.64 -6.33
N ALA A 208 6.83 8.31 -7.23
CA ALA A 208 6.82 7.90 -8.63
C ALA A 208 7.96 8.52 -9.45
N LEU A 209 8.16 9.84 -9.38
CA LEU A 209 9.08 10.54 -10.30
C LEU A 209 10.54 10.46 -9.82
N ALA A 210 10.81 10.75 -8.55
CA ALA A 210 12.18 10.74 -7.99
C ALA A 210 12.80 9.34 -7.95
N THR A 211 11.98 8.28 -7.94
CA THR A 211 12.45 6.88 -7.93
C THR A 211 12.64 6.28 -9.33
N GLY A 212 12.36 7.02 -10.39
CA GLY A 212 12.42 6.52 -11.77
C GLY A 212 11.29 5.54 -12.10
N GLY A 213 10.07 5.82 -11.66
CA GLY A 213 8.87 5.05 -12.00
C GLY A 213 8.69 3.74 -11.22
N GLU A 214 9.37 3.62 -10.07
CA GLU A 214 9.29 2.41 -9.21
C GLU A 214 7.90 2.26 -8.61
N TYR A 215 7.31 3.39 -8.25
CA TYR A 215 5.95 3.48 -7.82
C TYR A 215 5.10 4.16 -8.91
N ARG A 216 3.82 3.82 -8.96
CA ARG A 216 2.79 4.63 -9.61
C ARG A 216 1.66 4.89 -8.62
N VAL A 217 1.27 6.15 -8.49
CA VAL A 217 0.21 6.60 -7.60
C VAL A 217 -1.11 6.66 -8.35
N PHE A 218 -2.16 6.15 -7.72
CA PHE A 218 -3.53 6.16 -8.22
C PHE A 218 -4.49 6.69 -7.15
N LEU A 219 -5.54 7.37 -7.59
CA LEU A 219 -6.73 7.61 -6.77
C LEU A 219 -7.76 6.51 -7.08
N LEU A 220 -8.15 5.72 -6.10
CA LEU A 220 -9.23 4.76 -6.23
C LEU A 220 -10.51 5.37 -5.64
N VAL A 221 -11.43 5.78 -6.53
CA VAL A 221 -12.58 6.62 -6.20
C VAL A 221 -13.85 5.77 -6.09
N ASP A 222 -14.39 5.67 -4.88
CA ASP A 222 -15.66 5.00 -4.58
C ASP A 222 -16.84 5.91 -4.95
N MET A 223 -17.58 5.52 -5.97
CA MET A 223 -18.74 6.24 -6.49
C MET A 223 -19.96 6.05 -5.57
N LYS A 224 -20.47 7.16 -5.02
CA LYS A 224 -21.65 7.20 -4.12
C LYS A 224 -22.97 7.53 -4.81
N CYS A 225 -23.00 7.54 -6.13
CA CYS A 225 -24.22 7.69 -6.90
C CYS A 225 -24.96 6.36 -7.01
N GLU A 226 -26.29 6.38 -6.97
CA GLU A 226 -27.11 5.16 -7.07
C GLU A 226 -27.20 4.59 -8.50
N ASN A 227 -27.15 5.46 -9.52
CA ASN A 227 -27.43 5.09 -10.92
C ASN A 227 -26.22 5.31 -11.86
N CYS A 228 -25.00 5.11 -11.38
CA CYS A 228 -23.77 5.34 -12.14
C CYS A 228 -22.97 4.06 -12.38
N SER A 229 -23.63 2.91 -12.43
CA SER A 229 -22.97 1.64 -12.71
C SER A 229 -22.62 1.44 -14.18
N ASP A 230 -23.12 2.31 -15.07
CA ASP A 230 -22.78 2.33 -16.50
C ASP A 230 -21.41 2.97 -16.79
N ILE A 231 -20.70 3.51 -15.78
CA ILE A 231 -19.33 4.04 -15.93
C ILE A 231 -18.35 3.03 -16.55
N TYR A 232 -18.64 1.73 -16.50
CA TYR A 232 -17.79 0.68 -17.09
C TYR A 232 -18.02 0.47 -18.59
N THR A 233 -19.14 0.94 -19.15
CA THR A 233 -19.51 0.73 -20.56
C THR A 233 -19.80 2.04 -21.30
N ASN A 234 -19.88 3.17 -20.58
CA ASN A 234 -20.20 4.48 -21.12
C ASN A 234 -19.10 5.50 -20.76
N THR A 235 -18.23 5.79 -21.72
CA THR A 235 -17.12 6.74 -21.55
C THR A 235 -17.59 8.14 -21.17
N THR A 236 -18.70 8.62 -21.74
CA THR A 236 -19.25 9.94 -21.40
C THR A 236 -19.67 10.00 -19.93
N ALA A 237 -20.37 8.98 -19.44
CA ALA A 237 -20.76 8.91 -18.03
C ALA A 237 -19.53 8.81 -17.10
N TYR A 238 -18.50 8.07 -17.52
CA TYR A 238 -17.22 8.00 -16.80
C TYR A 238 -16.56 9.37 -16.67
N ASP A 239 -16.45 10.12 -17.78
CA ASP A 239 -15.80 11.43 -17.82
C ASP A 239 -16.58 12.49 -17.02
N GLU A 240 -17.91 12.44 -17.06
CA GLU A 240 -18.77 13.31 -16.25
C GLU A 240 -18.59 13.04 -14.75
N ALA A 241 -18.63 11.76 -14.35
CA ALA A 241 -18.40 11.35 -12.97
C ALA A 241 -17.00 11.75 -12.48
N LEU A 242 -15.98 11.51 -13.29
CA LEU A 242 -14.59 11.87 -13.01
C LEU A 242 -14.44 13.39 -12.81
N THR A 243 -15.02 14.17 -13.71
CA THR A 243 -14.96 15.64 -13.69
C THR A 243 -15.63 16.23 -12.46
N ALA A 244 -16.75 15.64 -12.03
CA ALA A 244 -17.51 16.07 -10.86
C ALA A 244 -16.83 15.70 -9.53
N SER A 245 -16.04 14.61 -9.52
CA SER A 245 -15.53 14.03 -8.27
C SER A 245 -14.05 14.27 -8.00
N VAL A 246 -13.24 14.58 -9.03
CA VAL A 246 -11.78 14.66 -8.90
C VAL A 246 -11.26 16.00 -9.42
N PRO A 247 -10.39 16.70 -8.66
CA PRO A 247 -9.73 17.92 -9.11
C PRO A 247 -9.01 17.72 -10.45
N ALA A 248 -9.00 18.75 -11.28
CA ALA A 248 -8.53 18.69 -12.67
C ALA A 248 -7.16 18.01 -12.82
N GLU A 249 -6.20 18.36 -11.96
CA GLU A 249 -4.83 17.83 -12.04
C GLU A 249 -4.73 16.31 -11.82
N PHE A 250 -5.61 15.72 -11.01
CA PHE A 250 -5.52 14.30 -10.62
C PHE A 250 -6.43 13.37 -11.43
N ARG A 251 -7.18 13.87 -12.41
CA ARG A 251 -8.16 13.05 -13.15
C ARG A 251 -7.51 11.88 -13.88
N ASN A 252 -6.32 12.08 -14.44
CA ASN A 252 -5.53 11.09 -15.17
C ASN A 252 -4.86 10.01 -14.29
N ILE A 253 -4.96 10.10 -12.96
CA ILE A 253 -4.52 9.06 -12.03
C ILE A 253 -5.68 8.40 -11.30
N ALA A 254 -6.92 8.83 -11.57
CA ALA A 254 -8.11 8.32 -10.92
C ALA A 254 -8.64 7.08 -11.63
N VAL A 255 -9.09 6.10 -10.83
CA VAL A 255 -9.82 4.92 -11.27
C VAL A 255 -11.11 4.87 -10.46
N LEU A 256 -12.23 5.09 -11.14
CA LEU A 256 -13.56 5.05 -10.51
C LEU A 256 -14.04 3.61 -10.34
N PHE A 257 -14.70 3.33 -9.22
CA PHE A 257 -15.47 2.10 -9.02
C PHE A 257 -16.79 2.39 -8.29
N HIS A 258 -17.79 1.59 -8.62
CA HIS A 258 -19.13 1.54 -8.04
C HIS A 258 -19.33 0.15 -7.40
N PRO A 259 -20.10 0.02 -6.30
CA PRO A 259 -20.35 -1.26 -5.63
C PRO A 259 -20.81 -2.41 -6.54
N ASP A 260 -21.48 -2.13 -7.65
CA ASP A 260 -21.87 -3.15 -8.64
C ASP A 260 -20.69 -3.95 -9.21
N LEU A 261 -19.49 -3.38 -9.27
CA LEU A 261 -18.30 -4.13 -9.64
C LEU A 261 -18.03 -5.24 -8.63
N GLN A 262 -18.08 -4.92 -7.34
CA GLN A 262 -17.93 -5.91 -6.28
C GLN A 262 -19.06 -6.95 -6.32
N HIS A 263 -20.31 -6.52 -6.54
CA HIS A 263 -21.45 -7.43 -6.69
C HIS A 263 -21.25 -8.41 -7.84
N SER A 264 -20.74 -7.92 -8.98
CA SER A 264 -20.51 -8.77 -10.16
C SER A 264 -19.38 -9.78 -9.94
N TRP A 265 -18.31 -9.38 -9.25
CA TRP A 265 -17.12 -10.21 -9.04
C TRP A 265 -17.20 -11.10 -7.80
N TYR A 266 -18.02 -10.79 -6.80
CA TYR A 266 -18.07 -11.55 -5.55
C TYR A 266 -19.48 -12.03 -5.24
N GLU A 267 -20.21 -12.58 -6.23
CA GLU A 267 -21.61 -13.06 -6.11
C GLU A 267 -21.89 -13.95 -4.88
N LYS A 268 -20.89 -14.69 -4.40
CA LYS A 268 -21.01 -15.58 -3.22
C LYS A 268 -20.93 -14.85 -1.88
N ILE A 269 -20.66 -13.56 -1.89
CA ILE A 269 -20.63 -12.67 -0.72
C ILE A 269 -21.95 -11.90 -0.69
N ASP A 270 -22.53 -11.76 0.50
CA ASP A 270 -23.85 -11.15 0.71
C ASP A 270 -23.79 -9.75 1.35
N ASP A 271 -22.59 -9.28 1.71
CA ASP A 271 -22.39 -7.99 2.35
C ASP A 271 -21.08 -7.34 1.88
N TYR A 272 -21.22 -6.23 1.16
CA TYR A 272 -20.15 -5.53 0.44
C TYR A 272 -19.77 -4.21 1.11
N ARG A 273 -20.39 -3.90 2.25
CA ARG A 273 -20.18 -2.63 2.93
C ARG A 273 -18.69 -2.44 3.22
N PRO A 274 -18.14 -1.22 3.07
CA PRO A 274 -16.73 -0.94 3.35
C PRO A 274 -16.28 -1.45 4.72
N MET A 275 -17.15 -1.40 5.73
CA MET A 275 -16.88 -1.92 7.08
C MET A 275 -16.51 -3.41 7.13
N PHE A 276 -16.94 -4.23 6.17
CA PHE A 276 -16.62 -5.66 6.10
C PHE A 276 -15.68 -5.99 4.95
N GLN A 277 -15.87 -5.37 3.78
CA GLN A 277 -15.15 -5.74 2.56
C GLN A 277 -14.24 -4.63 2.06
N ILE A 278 -13.61 -3.89 2.98
CA ILE A 278 -12.73 -2.76 2.64
C ILE A 278 -11.65 -3.16 1.62
N MET A 279 -11.17 -4.40 1.63
CA MET A 279 -10.08 -4.84 0.75
C MET A 279 -10.54 -5.23 -0.67
N GLN A 280 -11.84 -5.41 -0.94
CA GLN A 280 -12.31 -5.89 -2.24
C GLN A 280 -11.94 -4.96 -3.42
N PRO A 281 -12.07 -3.63 -3.30
CA PRO A 281 -11.63 -2.72 -4.36
C PRO A 281 -10.13 -2.80 -4.64
N LEU A 282 -9.29 -2.97 -3.61
CA LEU A 282 -7.85 -3.14 -3.78
C LEU A 282 -7.50 -4.46 -4.47
N GLN A 283 -8.19 -5.55 -4.11
CA GLN A 283 -8.04 -6.85 -4.74
C GLN A 283 -8.39 -6.77 -6.23
N LEU A 284 -9.52 -6.16 -6.58
CA LEU A 284 -9.92 -5.95 -7.97
C LEU A 284 -8.93 -5.06 -8.70
N PHE A 285 -8.40 -4.02 -8.04
CA PHE A 285 -7.33 -3.21 -8.62
C PHE A 285 -6.11 -4.09 -8.97
N ALA A 286 -5.62 -4.91 -8.05
CA ALA A 286 -4.49 -5.79 -8.36
C ALA A 286 -4.79 -6.81 -9.47
N HIS A 287 -6.03 -7.32 -9.52
CA HIS A 287 -6.49 -8.23 -10.56
C HIS A 287 -6.45 -7.61 -11.96
N PHE A 288 -6.86 -6.34 -12.10
CA PHE A 288 -6.87 -5.62 -13.38
C PHE A 288 -5.54 -4.91 -13.72
N TYR A 289 -4.65 -4.73 -12.75
CA TYR A 289 -3.34 -4.09 -12.94
C TYR A 289 -2.19 -4.99 -12.45
N PRO A 290 -2.02 -6.20 -13.03
CA PRO A 290 -1.07 -7.19 -12.53
C PRO A 290 0.40 -6.87 -12.82
N GLU A 291 0.69 -5.81 -13.58
CA GLU A 291 2.06 -5.34 -13.85
C GLU A 291 2.81 -4.85 -12.59
N TYR A 292 2.09 -4.60 -11.49
CA TYR A 292 2.70 -4.25 -10.20
C TYR A 292 2.90 -5.48 -9.32
N ASP A 293 4.05 -5.53 -8.65
CA ASP A 293 4.40 -6.62 -7.74
C ASP A 293 3.70 -6.49 -6.40
N HIS A 294 3.53 -5.24 -5.95
CA HIS A 294 3.05 -4.88 -4.64
C HIS A 294 2.21 -3.61 -4.68
N PHE A 295 1.26 -3.53 -3.76
CA PHE A 295 0.27 -2.46 -3.67
C PHE A 295 0.27 -1.90 -2.25
N TRP A 296 0.67 -0.64 -2.13
CA TRP A 296 0.47 0.15 -0.92
C TRP A 296 -0.94 0.70 -0.93
N GLN A 297 -1.70 0.49 0.14
CA GLN A 297 -2.97 1.17 0.37
C GLN A 297 -2.81 2.16 1.51
N PHE A 298 -3.08 3.44 1.21
CA PHE A 298 -3.15 4.50 2.21
C PHE A 298 -4.53 5.15 2.22
N GLU A 299 -4.96 5.54 3.42
CA GLU A 299 -6.12 6.40 3.60
C GLU A 299 -5.75 7.84 3.25
N MET A 300 -6.74 8.63 2.82
CA MET A 300 -6.55 10.04 2.44
C MET A 300 -6.06 10.93 3.59
N ASP A 301 -6.17 10.48 4.82
CA ASP A 301 -5.75 11.15 6.05
C ASP A 301 -4.43 10.61 6.62
N ALA A 302 -3.72 9.77 5.86
CA ALA A 302 -2.31 9.51 6.10
C ALA A 302 -1.46 10.72 5.68
N ARG A 303 -0.45 11.06 6.48
CA ARG A 303 0.54 12.09 6.15
C ARG A 303 1.94 11.53 6.32
N PHE A 304 2.83 11.89 5.41
CA PHE A 304 4.24 11.57 5.50
C PHE A 304 4.99 12.86 5.76
N LEU A 305 5.71 12.95 6.87
CA LEU A 305 6.42 14.17 7.26
C LEU A 305 7.81 14.29 6.65
N GLY A 306 8.25 13.32 5.84
CA GLY A 306 9.46 13.41 5.03
C GLY A 306 9.33 12.70 3.69
N HIS A 307 10.47 12.41 3.04
CA HIS A 307 10.51 11.93 1.66
C HIS A 307 9.89 10.52 1.52
N VAL A 308 8.75 10.41 0.85
CA VAL A 308 7.96 9.16 0.78
C VAL A 308 8.70 8.05 0.05
N GLY A 309 9.29 8.32 -1.12
CA GLY A 309 10.01 7.30 -1.89
C GLY A 309 11.16 6.64 -1.11
N LYS A 310 11.98 7.43 -0.39
CA LYS A 310 13.02 6.94 0.51
C LYS A 310 12.43 6.12 1.66
N MET A 311 11.31 6.57 2.23
CA MET A 311 10.65 5.87 3.33
C MET A 311 10.11 4.49 2.92
N LEU A 312 9.40 4.39 1.79
CA LEU A 312 8.85 3.12 1.30
C LEU A 312 9.96 2.14 0.91
N ARG A 313 11.03 2.62 0.26
CA ARG A 313 12.23 1.79 -0.04
C ARG A 313 12.90 1.27 1.23
N ALA A 314 12.98 2.07 2.29
CA ALA A 314 13.52 1.63 3.58
C ALA A 314 12.65 0.53 4.20
N PHE A 315 11.32 0.65 4.14
CA PHE A 315 10.41 -0.40 4.60
C PHE A 315 10.57 -1.71 3.81
N ASP A 316 10.70 -1.63 2.48
CA ASP A 316 10.95 -2.80 1.66
C ASP A 316 12.32 -3.43 1.97
N ALA A 317 13.36 -2.61 2.11
CA ALA A 317 14.71 -3.06 2.46
C ALA A 317 14.75 -3.72 3.84
N PHE A 318 14.06 -3.16 4.83
CA PHE A 318 13.89 -3.79 6.15
C PHE A 318 13.24 -5.16 5.99
N SER A 319 12.14 -5.26 5.23
CA SER A 319 11.40 -6.51 5.05
C SER A 319 12.22 -7.63 4.40
N ARG A 320 13.08 -7.29 3.42
CA ARG A 320 13.98 -8.24 2.77
C ARG A 320 15.00 -8.81 3.75
N LYS A 321 15.47 -8.02 4.72
CA LYS A 321 16.40 -8.48 5.75
C LYS A 321 15.73 -9.42 6.77
N GLN A 322 14.40 -9.40 6.88
CA GLN A 322 13.70 -10.21 7.87
C GLN A 322 13.55 -11.68 7.42
N PRO A 323 13.86 -12.65 8.29
CA PRO A 323 13.57 -14.06 8.06
C PRO A 323 12.10 -14.39 8.30
N LEU A 324 11.58 -15.43 7.65
CA LEU A 324 10.25 -15.99 7.89
C LEU A 324 10.11 -16.60 9.28
N LYS A 325 11.20 -17.20 9.79
CA LYS A 325 11.25 -17.72 11.16
C LYS A 325 10.91 -16.61 12.15
N GLN A 326 9.89 -16.85 12.97
CA GLN A 326 9.40 -15.95 14.01
C GLN A 326 8.90 -14.57 13.52
N ALA A 327 8.75 -14.35 12.21
CA ALA A 327 8.30 -13.06 11.68
C ALA A 327 6.89 -12.67 12.15
N PRO A 328 5.88 -13.56 12.11
CA PRO A 328 4.55 -13.27 12.66
C PRO A 328 4.57 -12.96 14.16
N GLU A 329 5.38 -13.70 14.93
CA GLU A 329 5.57 -13.49 16.35
C GLU A 329 6.12 -12.09 16.59
N ARG A 330 7.20 -11.68 15.90
CA ARG A 330 7.75 -10.31 15.99
C ARG A 330 6.76 -9.25 15.54
N ALA A 331 5.98 -9.49 14.50
CA ALA A 331 4.96 -8.56 13.98
C ALA A 331 3.84 -8.29 15.00
N SER A 332 3.64 -9.17 15.98
CA SER A 332 2.67 -8.95 17.05
C SER A 332 3.10 -7.92 18.09
N TRP A 333 4.38 -7.55 18.17
CA TRP A 333 4.93 -6.69 19.23
C TRP A 333 4.92 -5.21 18.83
N ALA A 334 4.57 -4.35 19.78
CA ALA A 334 4.98 -2.96 19.74
C ALA A 334 6.45 -2.89 20.21
N TYR A 335 7.40 -2.96 19.27
CA TYR A 335 8.82 -2.83 19.59
C TYR A 335 9.12 -1.43 20.14
N MET A 336 9.61 -1.34 21.38
CA MET A 336 9.97 -0.09 22.05
C MET A 336 11.48 -0.08 22.35
N PRO A 337 12.29 0.80 21.74
CA PRO A 337 13.74 0.81 21.94
C PRO A 337 14.17 1.00 23.40
N LYS A 338 13.44 1.84 24.15
CA LYS A 338 13.66 2.08 25.59
C LYS A 338 13.46 0.83 26.46
N VAL A 339 12.78 -0.21 25.96
CA VAL A 339 12.45 -1.47 26.67
C VAL A 339 13.30 -2.63 26.14
N HIS A 340 13.37 -2.75 24.82
CA HIS A 340 13.95 -3.92 24.15
C HIS A 340 15.38 -3.69 23.65
N GLY A 341 15.92 -2.47 23.72
CA GLY A 341 17.21 -2.13 23.11
C GLY A 341 17.10 -2.04 21.59
N SER A 342 18.15 -2.44 20.86
CA SER A 342 18.14 -2.48 19.40
C SER A 342 17.16 -3.54 18.85
N TYR A 343 16.81 -3.43 17.57
CA TYR A 343 15.89 -4.40 16.96
C TYR A 343 16.48 -5.81 16.91
N ASP A 344 17.79 -5.95 16.69
CA ASP A 344 18.49 -7.24 16.73
C ASP A 344 18.44 -7.86 18.14
N HIS A 345 18.59 -7.03 19.18
CA HIS A 345 18.44 -7.50 20.55
C HIS A 345 17.00 -7.94 20.83
N PHE A 346 16.01 -7.20 20.35
CA PHE A 346 14.60 -7.61 20.40
C PHE A 346 14.35 -8.95 19.66
N MET A 347 14.90 -9.13 18.45
CA MET A 347 14.83 -10.40 17.73
C MET A 347 15.41 -11.55 18.55
N ALA A 348 16.58 -11.36 19.17
CA ALA A 348 17.21 -12.36 20.03
C ALA A 348 16.39 -12.64 21.30
N MET A 349 15.69 -11.64 21.85
CA MET A 349 14.79 -11.83 23.00
C MET A 349 13.59 -12.72 22.63
N VAL A 350 12.99 -12.50 21.46
CA VAL A 350 11.90 -13.35 20.95
C VAL A 350 12.38 -14.78 20.72
N ASP A 351 13.52 -14.95 20.04
CA ASP A 351 14.10 -16.28 19.79
C ASP A 351 14.41 -17.04 21.08
N LYS A 352 15.01 -16.35 22.05
CA LYS A 352 15.28 -16.92 23.38
C LYS A 352 14.00 -17.30 24.11
N GLY A 353 12.95 -16.47 24.02
CA GLY A 353 11.63 -16.77 24.60
C GLY A 353 11.02 -18.04 24.02
N LEU A 354 11.19 -18.25 22.72
CA LEU A 354 10.74 -19.44 21.99
C LEU A 354 11.74 -20.60 22.02
N LYS A 355 12.92 -20.43 22.63
CA LYS A 355 13.99 -21.45 22.70
C LYS A 355 14.40 -21.98 21.32
N GLY A 356 14.55 -21.07 20.35
CA GLY A 356 14.91 -21.43 18.97
C GLY A 356 13.74 -21.90 18.11
N ASP A 357 12.55 -22.09 18.67
CA ASP A 357 11.35 -22.60 17.99
C ASP A 357 10.59 -21.50 17.24
N ALA A 358 9.56 -21.85 16.49
CA ALA A 358 8.60 -20.91 15.93
C ALA A 358 7.18 -21.49 16.09
N THR A 359 6.24 -20.68 16.58
CA THR A 359 4.85 -21.10 16.71
C THR A 359 4.23 -21.30 15.33
N ILE A 360 4.64 -20.49 14.36
CA ILE A 360 4.16 -20.56 12.98
C ILE A 360 5.33 -20.94 12.06
N TRP A 361 5.20 -22.09 11.40
CA TRP A 361 6.21 -22.66 10.52
C TRP A 361 5.58 -23.20 9.23
N GLY A 362 5.39 -22.29 8.26
CA GLY A 362 4.61 -22.54 7.04
C GLY A 362 3.16 -22.07 7.19
N PRO A 363 2.24 -22.59 6.35
CA PRO A 363 0.85 -22.15 6.34
C PRO A 363 0.07 -22.59 7.58
N GLU A 364 -0.71 -21.66 8.13
CA GLU A 364 -1.70 -21.94 9.16
C GLU A 364 -2.83 -22.82 8.61
N LYS A 365 -3.34 -23.75 9.43
CA LYS A 365 -4.25 -24.80 8.95
C LYS A 365 -5.68 -24.29 8.78
N VAL A 366 -6.09 -24.11 7.53
CA VAL A 366 -7.49 -23.87 7.13
C VAL A 366 -7.84 -24.79 5.97
N GLU A 367 -8.73 -25.76 6.19
CA GLU A 367 -9.07 -26.81 5.22
C GLU A 367 -9.61 -26.29 3.88
N LEU A 368 -10.10 -25.04 3.87
CA LEU A 368 -10.71 -24.39 2.72
C LEU A 368 -9.69 -23.66 1.82
N ILE A 369 -8.44 -23.53 2.28
CA ILE A 369 -7.36 -22.81 1.61
C ILE A 369 -6.32 -23.82 1.10
N ASP A 370 -5.93 -23.66 -0.16
CA ASP A 370 -4.82 -24.37 -0.77
C ASP A 370 -3.62 -23.41 -0.75
N PRO A 371 -2.65 -23.58 0.17
CA PRO A 371 -1.64 -22.55 0.41
C PRO A 371 -0.68 -22.39 -0.77
N ILE A 372 -0.39 -21.13 -1.14
CA ILE A 372 0.52 -20.79 -2.23
C ILE A 372 1.95 -20.43 -1.78
N GLY A 373 2.15 -20.24 -0.48
CA GLY A 373 3.42 -19.82 0.10
C GLY A 373 4.51 -20.89 0.02
N PRO A 374 5.78 -20.50 0.24
CA PRO A 374 6.91 -21.41 0.19
C PRO A 374 6.78 -22.49 1.27
N LYS A 375 7.25 -23.70 0.96
CA LYS A 375 7.35 -24.78 1.94
C LYS A 375 8.58 -24.55 2.84
N PRO A 376 8.48 -24.82 4.16
CA PRO A 376 9.64 -24.69 5.03
C PRO A 376 10.81 -25.58 4.56
N PRO A 377 12.06 -25.06 4.59
CA PRO A 377 13.23 -25.79 4.11
C PRO A 377 13.63 -26.95 5.03
N VAL A 378 13.23 -26.89 6.30
CA VAL A 378 13.47 -27.90 7.33
C VAL A 378 12.17 -28.21 8.07
N LYS A 379 12.07 -29.42 8.62
CA LYS A 379 10.87 -29.85 9.37
C LYS A 379 10.75 -29.18 10.73
N ASP A 380 11.87 -29.01 11.42
CA ASP A 380 11.93 -28.39 12.75
C ASP A 380 12.47 -26.96 12.61
N PRO A 381 11.71 -25.92 12.99
CA PRO A 381 12.17 -24.53 12.91
C PRO A 381 13.47 -24.27 13.70
N LYS A 382 13.80 -25.08 14.71
CA LYS A 382 15.07 -24.98 15.46
C LYS A 382 16.31 -25.22 14.62
N GLN A 383 16.15 -25.89 13.48
CA GLN A 383 17.23 -26.18 12.54
C GLN A 383 17.46 -25.06 11.54
N ASP A 384 16.52 -24.12 11.40
CA ASP A 384 16.69 -22.95 10.53
C ASP A 384 17.53 -21.87 11.24
N PRO A 385 18.64 -21.42 10.65
CA PRO A 385 19.52 -20.42 11.22
C PRO A 385 19.04 -18.98 10.94
N PHE A 386 17.74 -18.77 10.74
CA PHE A 386 17.14 -17.50 10.30
C PHE A 386 17.54 -17.09 8.87
N GLU A 387 17.65 -18.06 7.96
CA GLU A 387 17.96 -17.80 6.55
C GLU A 387 16.72 -17.88 5.65
N TRP A 388 15.70 -18.65 6.04
CA TRP A 388 14.52 -18.83 5.22
C TRP A 388 13.78 -17.51 4.95
N GLY A 389 13.63 -17.16 3.67
CA GLY A 389 12.93 -15.97 3.20
C GLY A 389 13.75 -14.68 3.26
N VAL A 390 15.00 -14.70 3.73
CA VAL A 390 15.89 -13.53 3.66
C VAL A 390 16.21 -13.21 2.19
N GLY A 391 16.23 -11.92 1.85
CA GLY A 391 16.39 -11.41 0.49
C GLY A 391 15.09 -11.30 -0.31
N GLN A 392 14.02 -11.96 0.12
CA GLN A 392 12.70 -11.90 -0.53
C GLN A 392 11.86 -10.77 0.09
N ASP A 393 11.08 -10.08 -0.74
CA ASP A 393 10.11 -9.10 -0.26
C ASP A 393 9.04 -9.79 0.59
N ALA A 394 8.50 -9.08 1.59
CA ALA A 394 7.33 -9.60 2.29
C ALA A 394 6.11 -9.60 1.36
N ASP A 395 5.18 -10.52 1.58
CA ASP A 395 3.87 -10.48 0.92
C ASP A 395 2.91 -9.51 1.62
N LEU A 396 3.15 -9.23 2.90
CA LEU A 396 2.37 -8.27 3.67
C LEU A 396 3.28 -7.46 4.61
N LEU A 397 3.27 -6.14 4.46
CA LEU A 397 3.82 -5.20 5.45
C LEU A 397 2.71 -4.55 6.25
N LEU A 398 2.84 -4.62 7.57
CA LEU A 398 1.89 -4.04 8.51
C LEU A 398 2.48 -2.80 9.18
N PHE A 399 1.73 -1.69 9.14
CA PHE A 399 2.03 -0.51 9.96
C PHE A 399 1.55 -0.68 11.41
N GLY A 400 0.48 -1.47 11.61
CA GLY A 400 0.00 -1.91 12.91
C GLY A 400 0.69 -3.20 13.37
N THR A 401 0.20 -3.75 14.48
CA THR A 401 0.67 -5.04 14.99
C THR A 401 -0.23 -6.17 14.53
N LEU A 402 0.36 -7.36 14.32
CA LEU A 402 -0.38 -8.59 13.99
C LEU A 402 -1.05 -9.17 15.25
N ASN A 403 -2.36 -8.98 15.38
CA ASN A 403 -3.12 -9.44 16.54
C ASN A 403 -3.95 -10.70 16.21
N ASP A 404 -3.79 -11.77 16.99
CA ASP A 404 -4.65 -12.95 16.92
C ASP A 404 -6.08 -12.65 17.38
N VAL A 405 -7.04 -12.74 16.46
CA VAL A 405 -8.46 -12.46 16.69
C VAL A 405 -9.07 -13.36 17.76
N ARG A 406 -8.54 -14.57 17.96
CA ARG A 406 -9.07 -15.53 18.94
C ARG A 406 -8.80 -15.11 20.39
N ARG A 407 -7.93 -14.13 20.60
CA ARG A 407 -7.53 -13.62 21.92
C ARG A 407 -8.35 -12.44 22.42
N PHE A 408 -9.21 -11.84 21.58
CA PHE A 408 -10.12 -10.79 22.05
C PHE A 408 -11.14 -11.39 23.03
N GLU A 409 -11.30 -10.74 24.18
CA GLU A 409 -12.11 -11.25 25.29
C GLU A 409 -13.62 -11.06 25.04
N SER A 410 -14.01 -10.00 24.34
CA SER A 410 -15.41 -9.70 24.05
C SER A 410 -15.61 -9.17 22.62
N GLY A 411 -16.84 -9.28 22.12
CA GLY A 411 -17.24 -8.63 20.86
C GLY A 411 -17.13 -7.10 20.92
N ASN A 412 -17.11 -6.48 22.09
CA ASN A 412 -16.87 -5.04 22.22
C ASN A 412 -15.40 -4.67 21.99
N ASP A 413 -14.46 -5.62 22.14
CA ASP A 413 -13.04 -5.37 21.91
C ASP A 413 -12.66 -5.48 20.43
N TRP A 414 -13.39 -6.31 19.68
CA TRP A 414 -13.39 -6.28 18.21
C TRP A 414 -14.72 -6.80 17.65
N VAL A 415 -15.55 -5.87 17.16
CA VAL A 415 -16.96 -6.12 16.75
C VAL A 415 -17.11 -7.10 15.60
N PHE A 416 -16.03 -7.36 14.86
CA PHE A 416 -16.06 -8.22 13.68
C PHE A 416 -15.66 -9.68 13.94
N ASN A 417 -15.35 -10.06 15.18
CA ASN A 417 -14.87 -11.42 15.50
C ASN A 417 -15.79 -12.54 14.96
N GLY A 418 -17.11 -12.29 14.95
CA GLY A 418 -18.11 -13.23 14.46
C GLY A 418 -18.38 -13.21 12.95
N TYR A 419 -17.79 -12.30 12.18
CA TYR A 419 -18.07 -12.20 10.74
C TYR A 419 -17.22 -13.23 9.96
N LEU A 420 -17.84 -14.38 9.67
CA LEU A 420 -17.23 -15.50 8.95
C LEU A 420 -18.19 -15.97 7.84
N LYS A 421 -17.69 -16.05 6.59
CA LYS A 421 -18.47 -16.46 5.41
C LYS A 421 -17.82 -17.66 4.69
N GLY A 422 -18.57 -18.29 3.79
CA GLY A 422 -18.03 -19.36 2.93
C GLY A 422 -17.66 -20.67 3.64
N GLY A 423 -18.26 -20.94 4.80
CA GLY A 423 -17.98 -22.15 5.59
C GLY A 423 -16.77 -22.04 6.54
N LEU A 424 -16.22 -20.84 6.71
CA LEU A 424 -15.23 -20.56 7.75
C LEU A 424 -15.80 -20.83 9.16
N ARG A 425 -15.00 -21.45 10.02
CA ARG A 425 -15.38 -21.82 11.39
C ARG A 425 -14.64 -20.97 12.42
N GLY A 426 -15.26 -20.84 13.59
CA GLY A 426 -14.76 -20.03 14.70
C GLY A 426 -13.37 -20.43 15.18
N GLU A 427 -13.01 -21.72 15.09
CA GLU A 427 -11.69 -22.22 15.51
C GLU A 427 -10.52 -21.84 14.58
N TYR A 428 -10.79 -21.45 13.33
CA TYR A 428 -9.72 -21.14 12.39
C TYR A 428 -8.86 -19.97 12.88
N PRO A 429 -7.52 -20.06 12.75
CA PRO A 429 -6.63 -18.97 13.14
C PRO A 429 -6.98 -17.73 12.32
N ARG A 430 -7.15 -16.60 12.97
CA ARG A 430 -7.51 -15.33 12.32
C ARG A 430 -6.64 -14.24 12.91
N TYR A 431 -6.16 -13.35 12.07
CA TYR A 431 -5.27 -12.27 12.46
C TYR A 431 -5.78 -10.96 11.88
N MET A 432 -5.58 -9.88 12.61
CA MET A 432 -5.94 -8.52 12.19
C MET A 432 -4.82 -7.54 12.50
N SER A 433 -4.78 -6.45 11.75
CA SER A 433 -3.89 -5.32 12.00
C SER A 433 -4.58 -4.04 11.58
N VAL A 434 -4.75 -3.12 12.53
CA VAL A 434 -5.37 -1.82 12.31
C VAL A 434 -4.32 -0.71 12.14
N PRO A 435 -4.58 0.36 11.37
CA PRO A 435 -5.70 0.56 10.43
C PRO A 435 -5.64 -0.37 9.21
N ALA A 436 -6.68 -0.33 8.36
CA ALA A 436 -6.78 -1.06 7.09
C ALA A 436 -5.81 -0.54 6.00
N GLN A 437 -4.55 -0.28 6.37
CA GLN A 437 -3.49 0.26 5.54
C GLN A 437 -2.26 -0.64 5.64
N ALA A 438 -1.73 -1.06 4.49
CA ALA A 438 -0.66 -2.05 4.38
C ALA A 438 0.00 -1.98 3.00
N ARG A 439 1.14 -2.67 2.84
CA ARG A 439 1.61 -3.13 1.53
C ARG A 439 1.26 -4.60 1.37
N ALA A 440 0.57 -4.97 0.30
CA ALA A 440 0.27 -6.36 -0.04
C ALA A 440 0.91 -6.74 -1.39
N SER A 441 1.39 -7.98 -1.52
CA SER A 441 1.78 -8.53 -2.81
C SER A 441 0.56 -8.80 -3.68
N TRP A 442 0.76 -8.72 -4.99
CA TRP A 442 -0.25 -9.18 -5.95
C TRP A 442 -0.66 -10.63 -5.66
N ASP A 443 0.29 -11.52 -5.34
CA ASP A 443 0.02 -12.93 -5.10
C ASP A 443 -0.93 -13.10 -3.89
N LEU A 444 -0.76 -12.30 -2.84
CA LEU A 444 -1.70 -12.24 -1.72
C LEU A 444 -3.07 -11.71 -2.16
N LEU A 445 -3.12 -10.57 -2.86
CA LEU A 445 -4.38 -9.95 -3.27
C LEU A 445 -5.18 -10.85 -4.22
N GLU A 446 -4.51 -11.53 -5.14
CA GLU A 446 -5.10 -12.49 -6.07
C GLU A 446 -5.59 -13.75 -5.33
N ALA A 447 -4.84 -14.25 -4.35
CA ALA A 447 -5.29 -15.37 -3.52
C ALA A 447 -6.57 -15.03 -2.72
N VAL A 448 -6.67 -13.80 -2.20
CA VAL A 448 -7.89 -13.32 -1.53
C VAL A 448 -9.02 -13.19 -2.55
N HIS A 449 -8.76 -12.57 -3.72
CA HIS A 449 -9.73 -12.40 -4.80
C HIS A 449 -10.34 -13.74 -5.20
N VAL A 450 -9.50 -14.72 -5.54
CA VAL A 450 -9.93 -16.06 -5.96
C VAL A 450 -10.73 -16.75 -4.85
N ALA A 451 -10.32 -16.63 -3.59
CA ALA A 451 -11.03 -17.23 -2.47
C ALA A 451 -12.42 -16.61 -2.24
N GLN A 452 -12.54 -15.29 -2.35
CA GLN A 452 -13.83 -14.59 -2.24
C GLN A 452 -14.72 -14.90 -3.46
N HIS A 453 -14.18 -14.78 -4.67
CA HIS A 453 -14.91 -14.99 -5.93
C HIS A 453 -15.37 -16.45 -6.08
N LYS A 454 -14.44 -17.41 -6.00
CA LYS A 454 -14.72 -18.83 -6.29
C LYS A 454 -15.30 -19.58 -5.09
N LYS A 455 -14.90 -19.25 -3.86
CA LYS A 455 -15.28 -20.02 -2.65
C LYS A 455 -16.20 -19.25 -1.69
N GLY A 456 -16.41 -17.94 -1.87
CA GLY A 456 -17.22 -17.12 -0.95
C GLY A 456 -16.59 -16.95 0.43
N LEU A 457 -15.29 -17.17 0.57
CA LEU A 457 -14.57 -17.08 1.84
C LEU A 457 -14.34 -15.61 2.18
N ALA A 458 -15.04 -15.09 3.18
CA ALA A 458 -14.82 -13.72 3.64
C ALA A 458 -14.76 -13.60 5.16
N ILE A 459 -13.92 -12.67 5.58
CA ILE A 459 -13.75 -12.16 6.93
C ILE A 459 -13.73 -10.63 6.84
N ALA A 460 -13.87 -9.95 7.96
CA ALA A 460 -14.05 -8.51 7.94
C ALA A 460 -12.74 -7.72 7.87
N SER A 461 -12.78 -6.66 7.05
CA SER A 461 -11.94 -5.46 7.09
C SER A 461 -10.45 -5.76 7.31
N GLU A 462 -9.89 -5.32 8.44
CA GLU A 462 -8.47 -5.37 8.80
C GLU A 462 -7.96 -6.80 9.05
N ALA A 463 -8.86 -7.78 9.13
CA ALA A 463 -8.48 -9.18 9.26
C ALA A 463 -8.22 -9.86 7.92
N THR A 464 -8.71 -9.29 6.80
CA THR A 464 -8.65 -9.90 5.47
C THR A 464 -7.22 -10.20 5.05
N LEU A 465 -6.37 -9.19 4.86
CA LEU A 465 -5.00 -9.42 4.39
C LEU A 465 -4.17 -10.24 5.37
N PRO A 466 -4.14 -9.94 6.69
CA PRO A 466 -3.32 -10.71 7.62
C PRO A 466 -3.74 -12.18 7.70
N SER A 467 -5.03 -12.49 7.81
CA SER A 467 -5.45 -13.89 7.93
C SER A 467 -5.17 -14.67 6.65
N PHE A 468 -5.50 -14.13 5.48
CA PHE A 468 -5.23 -14.81 4.22
C PHE A 468 -3.74 -15.00 3.94
N ALA A 469 -2.89 -14.05 4.33
CA ALA A 469 -1.43 -14.21 4.24
C ALA A 469 -0.95 -15.39 5.11
N MET A 470 -1.43 -15.47 6.36
CA MET A 470 -1.07 -16.54 7.28
C MET A 470 -1.59 -17.91 6.83
N TRP A 471 -2.82 -17.99 6.30
CA TRP A 471 -3.40 -19.23 5.76
C TRP A 471 -2.64 -19.74 4.52
N ASN A 472 -2.12 -18.82 3.72
CA ASN A 472 -1.33 -19.17 2.55
C ASN A 472 0.15 -19.43 2.87
N GLY A 473 0.61 -19.22 4.11
CA GLY A 473 2.03 -19.38 4.47
C GLY A 473 2.93 -18.32 3.85
N LEU A 474 2.39 -17.13 3.60
CA LEU A 474 3.07 -16.00 2.98
C LEU A 474 3.85 -15.18 4.01
N LYS A 475 4.84 -14.40 3.54
CA LYS A 475 5.74 -13.65 4.43
C LYS A 475 5.06 -12.39 4.96
N VAL A 476 4.74 -12.37 6.27
CA VAL A 476 4.14 -11.23 6.96
C VAL A 476 5.17 -10.54 7.87
N ILE A 477 5.40 -9.24 7.68
CA ILE A 477 6.35 -8.45 8.47
C ILE A 477 5.63 -7.24 9.08
N GLY A 478 5.75 -7.08 10.39
CA GLY A 478 5.37 -5.84 11.09
C GLY A 478 6.52 -4.83 11.03
N LEU A 479 6.23 -3.62 10.56
CA LEU A 479 7.22 -2.54 10.47
C LEU A 479 7.46 -1.93 11.85
N PRO A 480 8.70 -1.86 12.34
CA PRO A 480 9.05 -1.07 13.53
C PRO A 480 9.14 0.42 13.17
N SER A 481 8.12 0.96 12.50
CA SER A 481 8.08 2.37 12.09
C SER A 481 8.08 3.29 13.31
N PRO A 482 8.86 4.38 13.29
CA PRO A 482 8.97 5.29 14.42
C PRO A 482 7.63 6.00 14.70
N LYS A 483 7.15 5.88 15.93
CA LYS A 483 5.91 6.49 16.43
C LYS A 483 6.15 7.15 17.78
N PHE A 484 5.60 8.35 17.95
CA PHE A 484 5.68 9.10 19.20
C PHE A 484 4.34 9.09 19.94
N GLN A 485 4.38 8.98 21.26
CA GLN A 485 3.23 9.17 22.14
C GLN A 485 3.36 10.51 22.86
N PHE A 486 2.28 11.29 22.94
CA PHE A 486 2.31 12.56 23.66
C PHE A 486 0.95 12.90 24.30
N PRO A 487 0.86 13.08 25.63
CA PRO A 487 1.95 13.03 26.61
C PRO A 487 2.56 11.62 26.74
N GLU A 488 3.83 11.53 27.15
CA GLU A 488 4.47 10.23 27.39
C GLU A 488 3.83 9.51 28.59
N ARG A 489 3.71 8.19 28.48
CA ARG A 489 3.38 7.29 29.59
C ARG A 489 4.65 6.70 30.20
N ASP A 490 4.55 6.12 31.40
CA ASP A 490 5.63 5.26 31.90
C ASP A 490 5.86 4.12 30.90
N ILE A 491 7.12 3.95 30.50
CA ILE A 491 7.47 3.07 29.39
C ILE A 491 7.29 1.59 29.76
N TRP A 492 7.45 1.22 31.03
CA TRP A 492 7.30 -0.17 31.49
C TRP A 492 5.82 -0.53 31.63
N GLU A 493 5.01 0.39 32.13
CA GLU A 493 3.55 0.24 32.11
C GLU A 493 3.02 0.17 30.68
N LEU A 494 3.51 1.02 29.77
CA LEU A 494 3.14 0.97 28.35
C LEU A 494 3.56 -0.35 27.71
N ASN A 495 4.74 -0.88 28.03
CA ASN A 495 5.15 -2.21 27.58
C ASN A 495 4.23 -3.32 28.13
N HIS A 496 3.81 -3.23 29.39
CA HIS A 496 2.83 -4.17 29.93
C HIS A 496 1.49 -4.08 29.19
N VAL A 497 0.97 -2.86 28.99
CA VAL A 497 -0.33 -2.65 28.34
C VAL A 497 -0.30 -3.07 26.87
N GLN A 498 0.74 -2.69 26.12
CA GLN A 498 0.87 -3.03 24.71
C GLN A 498 1.29 -4.49 24.53
N ASN A 499 2.34 -4.94 25.19
CA ASN A 499 2.98 -6.21 24.88
C ASN A 499 2.69 -7.33 25.89
N GLY A 500 2.23 -7.01 27.10
CA GLY A 500 2.05 -7.98 28.19
C GLY A 500 3.33 -8.26 28.99
N GLY A 501 4.43 -7.53 28.72
CA GLY A 501 5.72 -7.71 29.37
C GLY A 501 6.85 -8.03 28.39
N PHE A 502 7.79 -8.89 28.76
CA PHE A 502 8.93 -9.27 27.92
C PHE A 502 8.66 -10.56 27.11
N PRO A 503 9.35 -10.76 25.97
CA PRO A 503 9.22 -11.98 25.17
C PRO A 503 9.39 -13.30 25.93
N SER A 504 10.23 -13.33 26.97
CA SER A 504 10.41 -14.51 27.82
C SER A 504 9.16 -14.96 28.59
N LEU A 505 8.13 -14.11 28.67
CA LEU A 505 6.85 -14.43 29.32
C LEU A 505 5.80 -14.97 28.32
N MET A 506 6.04 -14.83 27.01
CA MET A 506 5.09 -15.22 25.96
C MET A 506 5.39 -16.63 25.49
N LYS A 507 4.56 -17.59 25.90
CA LYS A 507 4.77 -19.02 25.59
C LYS A 507 4.81 -19.34 24.10
N ASP A 508 4.04 -18.62 23.31
CA ASP A 508 3.94 -18.76 21.86
C ASP A 508 4.56 -17.59 21.10
N GLY A 509 5.34 -16.75 21.78
CA GLY A 509 6.07 -15.63 21.19
C GLY A 509 5.20 -14.44 20.77
N PHE A 510 3.88 -14.56 20.78
CA PHE A 510 2.98 -13.46 20.47
C PHE A 510 2.77 -12.56 21.70
N ALA A 511 2.89 -11.24 21.49
CA ALA A 511 2.56 -10.25 22.50
C ALA A 511 1.12 -10.45 23.02
N TYR A 512 0.92 -10.28 24.33
CA TYR A 512 -0.37 -10.46 24.99
C TYR A 512 -0.66 -9.34 26.01
N GLY A 513 -0.67 -8.11 25.51
CA GLY A 513 -1.02 -6.94 26.31
C GLY A 513 -2.53 -6.64 26.30
N PRO A 514 -3.10 -6.18 27.43
CA PRO A 514 -4.52 -5.83 27.49
C PRO A 514 -4.89 -4.68 26.54
N GLY A 515 -3.97 -3.77 26.22
CA GLY A 515 -4.19 -2.70 25.24
C GLY A 515 -4.46 -3.21 23.81
N LYS A 516 -3.98 -4.41 23.46
CA LYS A 516 -4.22 -5.04 22.15
C LYS A 516 -5.56 -5.77 22.08
N TYR A 517 -5.91 -6.52 23.13
CA TYR A 517 -7.04 -7.46 23.12
C TYR A 517 -8.25 -7.00 23.92
N ARG A 518 -8.13 -5.88 24.65
CA ARG A 518 -9.20 -5.21 25.40
C ARG A 518 -9.28 -3.73 25.03
N GLY A 519 -9.23 -3.44 23.72
CA GLY A 519 -9.07 -2.10 23.18
C GLY A 519 -10.14 -1.12 23.65
N SER A 520 -11.37 -1.58 23.86
CA SER A 520 -12.47 -0.77 24.41
C SER A 520 -12.18 -0.23 25.82
N SER A 521 -11.45 -1.00 26.63
CA SER A 521 -11.18 -0.70 28.03
C SER A 521 -9.81 -0.03 28.27
N PHE A 522 -8.87 -0.15 27.32
CA PHE A 522 -7.48 0.30 27.48
C PHE A 522 -7.02 1.33 26.43
N SER A 523 -7.93 1.79 25.56
CA SER A 523 -7.63 2.80 24.53
C SER A 523 -7.00 4.06 25.10
N PHE A 524 -7.46 4.54 26.26
CA PHE A 524 -6.94 5.74 26.92
C PHE A 524 -5.46 5.63 27.32
N PHE A 525 -4.93 4.42 27.46
CA PHE A 525 -3.55 4.19 27.88
C PHE A 525 -2.61 4.05 26.67
N SER A 526 -3.07 3.35 25.63
CA SER A 526 -2.30 3.15 24.40
C SER A 526 -2.24 4.40 23.52
N ARG A 527 -3.12 5.38 23.74
CA ARG A 527 -3.28 6.60 22.94
C ARG A 527 -2.99 7.86 23.76
N PRO A 528 -2.61 8.98 23.10
CA PRO A 528 -2.58 9.17 21.65
C PRO A 528 -1.18 9.00 21.05
N LEU A 529 -1.12 8.49 19.81
CA LEU A 529 0.11 8.15 19.08
C LEU A 529 0.19 8.92 17.76
N SER A 530 1.39 9.15 17.23
CA SER A 530 1.54 9.77 15.92
C SER A 530 0.92 8.93 14.80
N PHE A 531 0.81 7.60 14.98
CA PHE A 531 0.15 6.69 14.04
C PHE A 531 -0.60 5.57 14.78
N ASP A 532 -1.92 5.51 14.62
CA ASP A 532 -2.80 4.41 15.07
C ASP A 532 -4.14 4.48 14.29
N TRP A 533 -5.04 3.49 14.42
CA TRP A 533 -6.40 3.53 13.83
C TRP A 533 -7.15 4.81 14.21
N TRP A 534 -6.97 5.27 15.44
CA TRP A 534 -7.51 6.53 15.93
C TRP A 534 -6.46 7.22 16.81
N SER A 535 -6.30 8.54 16.65
CA SER A 535 -5.41 9.33 17.49
C SER A 535 -5.83 10.79 17.54
N SER A 536 -5.80 11.36 18.74
CA SER A 536 -5.98 12.81 18.96
C SER A 536 -4.69 13.62 18.81
N LEU A 537 -3.55 12.99 18.49
CA LEU A 537 -2.24 13.67 18.46
C LEU A 537 -1.88 14.30 17.10
N CYS A 538 -2.37 13.75 15.99
CA CYS A 538 -1.98 14.21 14.65
C CYS A 538 -2.37 15.67 14.39
N ASP A 539 -3.55 16.08 14.83
CA ASP A 539 -4.02 17.46 14.68
C ASP A 539 -3.17 18.46 15.49
N PRO A 540 -2.93 18.25 16.80
CA PRO A 540 -1.97 19.03 17.58
C PRO A 540 -0.57 19.17 16.95
N ILE A 541 -0.04 18.10 16.33
CA ILE A 541 1.24 18.15 15.61
C ILE A 541 1.13 19.13 14.42
N PHE A 542 0.13 18.94 13.56
CA PHE A 542 -0.05 19.77 12.36
C PHE A 542 -0.33 21.23 12.69
N GLU A 543 -1.18 21.51 13.68
CA GLU A 543 -1.50 22.88 14.11
C GLU A 543 -0.24 23.62 14.55
N ARG A 544 0.63 22.99 15.35
CA ARG A 544 1.90 23.58 15.79
C ARG A 544 2.88 23.74 14.65
N TRP A 545 2.99 22.72 13.80
CA TRP A 545 3.90 22.74 12.65
C TRP A 545 3.56 23.85 11.66
N MET A 546 2.27 24.09 11.43
CA MET A 546 1.74 25.18 10.61
C MET A 546 1.59 26.51 11.37
N LYS A 547 1.97 26.56 12.66
CA LYS A 547 1.80 27.72 13.55
C LYS A 547 0.36 28.26 13.59
N LEU A 548 -0.62 27.37 13.46
CA LEU A 548 -2.04 27.68 13.56
C LEU A 548 -2.47 27.82 15.02
N PRO A 549 -3.52 28.61 15.32
CA PRO A 549 -4.06 28.70 16.67
C PRO A 549 -4.53 27.33 17.17
N TYR A 550 -4.02 26.91 18.33
CA TYR A 550 -4.40 25.63 18.95
C TYR A 550 -5.90 25.56 19.22
N GLY A 551 -6.52 24.44 18.86
CA GLY A 551 -7.90 24.13 19.22
C GLY A 551 -8.98 24.90 18.44
N LYS A 552 -8.62 25.64 17.39
CA LYS A 552 -9.59 26.29 16.49
C LYS A 552 -9.97 25.48 15.26
N SER A 553 -9.26 24.38 14.95
CA SER A 553 -9.40 23.75 13.63
C SER A 553 -10.70 22.97 13.42
N ARG A 554 -11.51 22.65 14.45
CA ARG A 554 -12.81 21.98 14.25
C ARG A 554 -13.84 22.27 15.35
N GLU A 555 -15.01 22.76 14.94
CA GLU A 555 -16.28 22.61 15.68
C GLU A 555 -16.65 21.13 15.92
N ASP A 556 -16.04 20.20 15.16
CA ASP A 556 -16.16 18.73 15.28
C ASP A 556 -15.26 18.08 16.36
N ARG A 557 -14.94 18.77 17.46
CA ARG A 557 -14.71 18.03 18.71
C ARG A 557 -16.06 17.44 19.13
N LEU A 558 -16.46 16.37 18.43
CA LEU A 558 -17.52 15.46 18.81
C LEU A 558 -17.41 15.25 20.32
N VAL A 559 -18.55 15.42 20.99
CA VAL A 559 -18.73 15.31 22.43
C VAL A 559 -17.81 14.21 23.02
N HIS A 560 -16.98 14.63 23.97
CA HIS A 560 -15.89 13.88 24.61
C HIS A 560 -16.35 12.70 25.48
N ASP A 561 -17.17 11.79 24.96
CA ASP A 561 -17.72 10.67 25.74
C ASP A 561 -16.97 9.35 25.50
N HIS A 562 -15.88 9.40 24.72
CA HIS A 562 -15.14 8.22 24.25
C HIS A 562 -13.72 8.17 24.83
N PRO A 563 -13.31 7.05 25.51
CA PRO A 563 -12.03 6.93 26.20
C PRO A 563 -10.79 7.03 25.29
N GLU A 564 -10.96 6.89 23.98
CA GLU A 564 -9.94 7.09 22.95
C GLU A 564 -9.54 8.55 22.71
N TYR A 565 -10.33 9.53 23.18
CA TYR A 565 -9.98 10.96 23.12
C TYR A 565 -9.22 11.39 24.36
N VAL A 566 -7.99 10.92 24.47
CA VAL A 566 -7.05 11.47 25.46
C VAL A 566 -6.75 12.91 25.06
N GLU A 567 -7.03 13.85 25.96
CA GLU A 567 -6.75 15.26 25.74
C GLU A 567 -5.24 15.47 25.59
N VAL A 568 -4.85 16.07 24.47
CA VAL A 568 -3.45 16.46 24.24
C VAL A 568 -3.23 17.83 24.90
N PRO A 569 -2.22 17.98 25.76
CA PRO A 569 -1.91 19.27 26.37
C PRO A 569 -1.62 20.35 25.33
N ASN A 570 -1.98 21.60 25.64
CA ASN A 570 -1.64 22.75 24.81
C ASN A 570 -0.18 23.21 25.01
N GLU A 571 0.77 22.28 24.82
CA GLU A 571 2.21 22.54 24.85
C GLU A 571 2.89 21.87 23.65
N MET A 572 4.11 22.29 23.29
CA MET A 572 4.85 21.68 22.17
C MET A 572 5.20 20.22 22.52
N PRO A 573 4.83 19.21 21.70
CA PRO A 573 5.27 17.84 21.91
C PRO A 573 6.80 17.78 21.98
N PHE A 574 7.35 16.99 22.90
CA PHE A 574 8.79 16.94 23.17
C PHE A 574 9.65 16.57 21.94
N PHE A 575 9.06 15.90 20.96
CA PHE A 575 9.74 15.48 19.72
C PHE A 575 9.69 16.54 18.62
N MET A 576 9.02 17.68 18.83
CA MET A 576 9.02 18.83 17.92
C MET A 576 9.93 19.92 18.47
N GLN A 577 10.54 20.72 17.59
CA GLN A 577 11.53 21.73 17.99
C GLN A 577 11.27 23.05 17.29
N GLU A 578 11.31 24.15 18.05
CA GLU A 578 11.25 25.50 17.48
C GLU A 578 12.66 26.10 17.46
N VAL A 579 13.15 26.43 16.27
CA VAL A 579 14.47 27.03 16.05
C VAL A 579 14.31 28.21 15.11
N ASP A 580 14.79 29.39 15.53
CA ASP A 580 14.69 30.65 14.79
C ASP A 580 13.25 31.00 14.35
N GLY A 581 12.27 30.64 15.18
CA GLY A 581 10.85 30.88 14.94
C GLY A 581 10.21 29.89 13.96
N GLU A 582 10.94 28.89 13.46
CA GLU A 582 10.42 27.79 12.64
C GLU A 582 10.24 26.51 13.44
N VAL A 583 9.17 25.77 13.14
CA VAL A 583 8.84 24.52 13.83
C VAL A 583 9.27 23.33 12.97
N TYR A 584 10.11 22.48 13.54
CA TYR A 584 10.65 21.28 12.92
C TYR A 584 9.99 20.03 13.49
N VAL A 585 9.68 19.08 12.60
CA VAL A 585 9.13 17.77 12.95
C VAL A 585 10.05 16.64 12.45
N PRO A 586 10.11 15.50 13.17
CA PRO A 586 10.80 14.31 12.71
C PRO A 586 10.16 13.71 11.45
N ASN A 587 10.97 13.02 10.64
CA ASN A 587 10.50 12.27 9.46
C ASN A 587 9.69 11.01 9.85
N ILE A 588 8.41 11.19 10.16
CA ILE A 588 7.49 10.12 10.56
C ILE A 588 6.24 10.08 9.68
N MET A 589 5.46 9.01 9.79
CA MET A 589 4.11 8.93 9.25
C MET A 589 3.09 9.32 10.33
N LEU A 590 2.07 10.10 9.96
CA LEU A 590 0.94 10.43 10.81
C LEU A 590 -0.34 9.75 10.33
N HIS A 591 -1.15 9.26 11.28
CA HIS A 591 -2.50 8.79 11.01
C HIS A 591 -3.35 8.71 12.29
N PRO A 592 -4.63 9.15 12.27
CA PRO A 592 -5.28 9.89 11.18
C PRO A 592 -5.06 11.41 11.29
N ARG A 593 -4.84 12.11 10.17
CA ARG A 593 -4.90 13.58 10.06
C ARG A 593 -6.00 13.97 9.07
N LYS A 594 -7.16 14.36 9.60
CA LYS A 594 -8.30 14.77 8.78
C LYS A 594 -8.14 16.25 8.39
N SER A 595 -8.08 16.53 7.10
CA SER A 595 -8.15 17.90 6.55
C SER A 595 -9.58 18.43 6.41
N ASN A 596 -10.56 17.54 6.21
CA ASN A 596 -11.97 17.86 5.99
C ASN A 596 -12.89 17.41 7.15
N SER A 597 -13.96 18.15 7.43
CA SER A 597 -15.00 17.78 8.41
C SER A 597 -15.86 16.59 7.96
N TYR A 598 -15.54 15.99 6.80
CA TYR A 598 -16.39 15.03 6.13
C TYR A 598 -16.53 13.71 6.90
N ARG A 599 -17.78 13.28 7.07
CA ARG A 599 -18.17 11.94 7.50
C ARG A 599 -18.55 11.15 6.26
N ALA A 600 -18.09 9.90 6.15
CA ALA A 600 -18.60 9.00 5.11
C ALA A 600 -20.13 9.05 5.12
N PRO A 601 -20.80 9.15 3.95
CA PRO A 601 -22.25 9.29 3.94
C PRO A 601 -22.86 8.05 4.61
N GLU A 602 -23.66 8.28 5.64
CA GLU A 602 -24.47 7.25 6.27
C GLU A 602 -25.59 6.85 5.29
N LYS A 603 -25.30 5.96 4.36
CA LYS A 603 -26.28 5.16 3.62
C LYS A 603 -25.62 4.03 2.86
#